data_AF-A0A6J0B074-F1
#
_entry.id   AF-A0A6J0B074-F1
#
_cell.length_a   1.000
_cell.length_b   1.000
_cell.length_c   1.000
_cell.angle_alpha   90.00
_cell.angle_beta   90.00
_cell.angle_gamma   90.00
#
_symmetry.space_group_name_H-M   'P 1'
#
loop_
_entity.id
_entity.type
_entity.pdbx_description
1 polymer ?
#
loop_
_entity_poly.entity_id
_entity_poly.type
_entity_poly.pdbx_seq_one_letter_code
_entity_poly.pdbx_strand_id
1 'polypeptide(L)'
;FLFFFLIVGNLLRLPRGFRYTQDSVKIVGSPTFPVKVYVPLHRKSPHVLCVTQQLRNSELVDPSFQWHGPKGKIVSENSTTQITSTGSLVFQNFEESMSGVYTCFLQYKPTVEAVVRKLPLKYVIYAYREPHSYYQFTARYHAAPCNSIYNISFEKKLLQLLSKLVLELSCEVSLLKSECHRVKMQRAGLQNELFFTFSVSSVDTDKGPKPCTGHNCESSKRLAKAKSLIERFFSQQVEVVGRRAESLPEIYHIEGTFQMVWMNRCFPGFGINVLKHPKCPECCVICSPGSYNPRDGTHCLQCNGSLVFGAKACL
;
A
#
# COMPACT_ATOMS: atom_id res chain seq x y z
N PHE A 1 22.53 -27.80 33.84
CA PHE A 1 22.61 -28.48 32.53
C PHE A 1 21.18 -28.74 32.05
N LEU A 2 20.42 -27.69 31.69
CA LEU A 2 20.30 -27.09 30.35
C LEU A 2 19.92 -28.11 29.27
N PHE A 3 18.66 -28.07 28.81
CA PHE A 3 18.32 -27.81 27.40
C PHE A 3 16.79 -27.63 27.28
N PHE A 4 16.34 -26.37 27.37
CA PHE A 4 15.06 -25.92 26.82
C PHE A 4 15.40 -25.29 25.46
N PHE A 5 15.00 -25.92 24.35
CA PHE A 5 15.06 -25.28 23.03
C PHE A 5 13.83 -24.38 22.87
N LEU A 6 14.07 -23.07 22.96
CA LEU A 6 13.19 -22.01 22.50
C LEU A 6 12.95 -22.17 20.99
N ILE A 7 11.69 -22.37 20.61
CA ILE A 7 11.24 -22.10 19.23
C ILE A 7 11.17 -20.57 19.10
N VAL A 8 12.29 -19.96 18.73
CA VAL A 8 12.33 -18.63 18.14
C VAL A 8 11.75 -18.76 16.74
N GLY A 9 10.46 -18.41 16.61
CA GLY A 9 9.83 -18.21 15.32
C GLY A 9 10.50 -17.04 14.60
N ASN A 10 11.60 -17.32 13.91
CA ASN A 10 12.15 -16.47 12.87
C ASN A 10 11.05 -16.25 11.83
N LEU A 11 10.32 -15.15 11.95
CA LEU A 11 9.55 -14.59 10.87
C LEU A 11 10.58 -14.11 9.84
N LEU A 12 11.02 -15.04 8.99
CA LEU A 12 11.79 -14.78 7.78
C LEU A 12 11.02 -13.74 6.97
N ARG A 13 11.42 -12.48 7.12
CA ARG A 13 11.07 -11.39 6.20
C ARG A 13 11.64 -11.76 4.84
N LEU A 14 10.84 -12.47 4.06
CA LEU A 14 11.03 -12.74 2.65
C LEU A 14 10.86 -11.44 1.83
N PRO A 15 11.44 -11.38 0.62
CA PRO A 15 12.11 -10.19 0.14
C PRO A 15 11.21 -9.06 -0.39
N ARG A 16 11.81 -7.88 -0.31
CA ARG A 16 11.42 -6.58 -0.87
C ARG A 16 10.87 -6.65 -2.29
N GLY A 17 9.77 -5.92 -2.51
CA GLY A 17 9.44 -5.26 -3.76
C GLY A 17 8.95 -6.17 -4.88
N PHE A 18 7.64 -6.36 -4.97
CA PHE A 18 7.02 -6.83 -6.21
C PHE A 18 7.11 -5.74 -7.27
N ARG A 19 8.25 -5.66 -7.97
CA ARG A 19 8.31 -5.01 -9.28
C ARG A 19 7.79 -6.02 -10.29
N TYR A 20 6.54 -5.89 -10.70
CA TYR A 20 6.14 -6.40 -12.01
C TYR A 20 7.05 -5.67 -13.01
N THR A 21 8.08 -6.36 -13.51
CA THR A 21 8.96 -5.83 -14.56
C THR A 21 8.06 -5.38 -15.69
N GLN A 22 7.94 -4.06 -15.84
CA GLN A 22 6.85 -3.41 -16.56
C GLN A 22 7.00 -3.53 -18.08
N ASP A 23 8.08 -4.14 -18.55
CA ASP A 23 8.33 -4.34 -19.97
C ASP A 23 8.10 -5.80 -20.36
N SER A 24 7.11 -6.01 -21.25
CA SER A 24 6.84 -7.21 -22.06
C SER A 24 6.01 -8.37 -21.50
N VAL A 25 5.38 -8.27 -20.31
CA VAL A 25 4.54 -9.40 -19.86
C VAL A 25 3.24 -9.49 -20.68
N LYS A 26 3.10 -10.58 -21.43
CA LYS A 26 1.89 -10.96 -22.19
C LYS A 26 1.06 -11.95 -21.38
N ILE A 27 -0.21 -11.64 -21.16
CA ILE A 27 -1.16 -12.47 -20.39
C ILE A 27 -2.13 -13.15 -21.34
N VAL A 28 -2.23 -14.48 -21.29
CA VAL A 28 -3.17 -15.28 -22.08
C VAL A 28 -4.48 -15.53 -21.32
N GLY A 29 -5.53 -15.86 -22.07
CA GLY A 29 -6.83 -16.26 -21.54
C GLY A 29 -6.93 -17.74 -21.19
N SER A 30 -8.02 -18.07 -20.50
CA SER A 30 -8.43 -19.44 -20.21
C SER A 30 -9.89 -19.64 -20.64
N PRO A 31 -10.24 -20.77 -21.26
CA PRO A 31 -11.62 -21.09 -21.60
C PRO A 31 -12.45 -21.52 -20.37
N THR A 32 -11.79 -21.93 -19.28
CA THR A 32 -12.46 -22.54 -18.12
C THR A 32 -12.72 -21.55 -16.99
N PHE A 33 -11.90 -20.52 -16.83
CA PHE A 33 -12.03 -19.56 -15.74
C PHE A 33 -11.61 -18.14 -16.15
N PRO A 34 -12.20 -17.09 -15.54
CA PRO A 34 -11.75 -15.73 -15.76
C PRO A 34 -10.30 -15.50 -15.28
N VAL A 35 -9.45 -14.95 -16.13
CA VAL A 35 -8.05 -14.66 -15.79
C VAL A 35 -7.96 -13.33 -15.04
N LYS A 36 -7.35 -13.34 -13.85
CA LYS A 36 -7.10 -12.12 -13.07
C LYS A 36 -5.90 -11.37 -13.62
N VAL A 37 -6.09 -10.09 -13.97
CA VAL A 37 -5.05 -9.17 -14.45
C VAL A 37 -4.92 -8.03 -13.45
N TYR A 38 -3.69 -7.65 -13.10
CA TYR A 38 -3.41 -6.55 -12.19
C TYR A 38 -2.72 -5.43 -12.97
N VAL A 39 -3.28 -4.23 -12.90
CA VAL A 39 -2.77 -3.07 -13.62
C VAL A 39 -2.50 -1.95 -12.61
N PRO A 40 -1.27 -1.40 -12.57
CA PRO A 40 -0.98 -0.27 -11.70
C PRO A 40 -1.72 0.97 -12.17
N LEU A 41 -2.27 1.74 -11.24
CA LEU A 41 -2.92 3.02 -11.56
C LEU A 41 -1.96 3.97 -12.29
N HIS A 42 -2.52 4.73 -13.23
CA HIS A 42 -1.85 5.75 -14.03
C HIS A 42 -0.62 5.26 -14.80
N ARG A 43 -0.62 3.97 -15.15
CA ARG A 43 0.48 3.32 -15.84
C ARG A 43 -0.05 2.43 -16.96
N LYS A 44 0.86 2.12 -17.89
CA LYS A 44 0.61 1.20 -18.98
C LYS A 44 0.41 -0.23 -18.47
N SER A 45 -0.59 -0.92 -18.99
CA SER A 45 -0.89 -2.31 -18.65
C SER A 45 0.03 -3.30 -19.36
N PRO A 46 0.16 -4.54 -18.84
CA PRO A 46 0.61 -5.67 -19.66
C PRO A 46 -0.31 -5.86 -20.88
N HIS A 47 0.19 -6.56 -21.89
CA HIS A 47 -0.62 -6.95 -23.04
C HIS A 47 -1.56 -8.09 -22.64
N VAL A 48 -2.86 -7.82 -22.66
CA VAL A 48 -3.89 -8.85 -22.43
C VAL A 48 -4.24 -9.46 -23.78
N LEU A 49 -3.72 -10.66 -24.03
CA LEU A 49 -3.90 -11.34 -25.32
C LEU A 49 -5.28 -11.99 -25.41
N CYS A 50 -5.96 -11.82 -26.53
CA CYS A 50 -7.21 -12.51 -26.86
C CYS A 50 -6.97 -13.92 -27.42
N VAL A 51 -6.26 -14.76 -26.67
CA VAL A 51 -5.92 -16.12 -27.09
C VAL A 51 -5.63 -16.99 -25.86
N THR A 52 -5.80 -18.31 -25.98
CA THR A 52 -5.39 -19.25 -24.94
C THR A 52 -3.91 -19.57 -25.02
N GLN A 53 -3.35 -20.17 -23.97
CA GLN A 53 -1.96 -20.62 -23.99
C GLN A 53 -1.67 -21.61 -25.13
N GLN A 54 -2.61 -22.51 -25.44
CA GLN A 54 -2.47 -23.49 -26.51
C GLN A 54 -2.45 -22.82 -27.89
N LEU A 55 -3.41 -21.92 -28.15
CA LEU A 55 -3.54 -21.25 -29.45
C LEU A 55 -2.49 -20.15 -29.68
N ARG A 56 -1.82 -19.68 -28.62
CA ARG A 56 -0.82 -18.60 -28.71
C ARG A 56 0.30 -18.89 -29.71
N ASN A 57 0.70 -20.15 -29.83
CA ASN A 57 1.77 -20.60 -30.71
C ASN A 57 1.25 -21.44 -31.88
N SER A 58 -0.07 -21.48 -32.08
CA SER A 58 -0.71 -22.15 -33.21
C SER A 58 -0.94 -21.16 -34.34
N GLU A 59 -0.87 -21.65 -35.57
CA GLU A 59 -1.32 -20.90 -36.74
C GLU A 59 -2.86 -20.79 -36.71
N LEU A 60 -3.37 -19.58 -36.88
CA LEU A 60 -4.80 -19.29 -36.91
C LEU A 60 -5.11 -18.61 -38.24
N VAL A 61 -6.02 -19.20 -39.01
CA VAL A 61 -6.44 -18.62 -40.30
C VAL A 61 -7.56 -17.61 -40.05
N ASP A 62 -7.44 -16.43 -40.68
CA ASP A 62 -8.36 -15.30 -40.62
C ASP A 62 -8.85 -14.91 -39.20
N PRO A 63 -7.95 -14.67 -38.23
CA PRO A 63 -8.36 -14.36 -36.87
C PRO A 63 -9.02 -12.98 -36.78
N SER A 64 -10.13 -12.91 -36.06
CA SER A 64 -10.80 -11.65 -35.70
C SER A 64 -11.03 -11.57 -34.19
N PHE A 65 -10.93 -10.36 -33.65
CA PHE A 65 -10.94 -10.11 -32.21
C PHE A 65 -11.93 -9.01 -31.88
N GLN A 66 -12.80 -9.26 -30.91
CA GLN A 66 -13.75 -8.25 -30.41
C GLN A 66 -13.71 -8.21 -28.89
N TRP A 67 -13.41 -7.03 -28.34
CA TRP A 67 -13.36 -6.80 -26.91
C TRP A 67 -14.63 -6.13 -26.39
N HIS A 68 -15.16 -6.66 -25.30
CA HIS A 68 -16.22 -6.06 -24.51
C HIS A 68 -15.69 -5.73 -23.12
N GLY A 69 -15.89 -4.49 -22.70
CA GLY A 69 -15.52 -3.99 -21.38
C GLY A 69 -16.59 -4.22 -20.33
N PRO A 70 -16.42 -3.57 -19.16
CA PRO A 70 -17.39 -3.63 -18.08
C PRO A 70 -18.78 -3.21 -18.58
N LYS A 71 -19.83 -3.91 -18.10
CA LYS A 71 -21.22 -3.73 -18.53
C LYS A 71 -21.50 -4.11 -20.00
N GLY A 72 -20.59 -4.84 -20.67
CA GLY A 72 -20.81 -5.41 -22.00
C GLY A 72 -20.61 -4.45 -23.17
N LYS A 73 -20.15 -3.22 -22.91
CA LYS A 73 -19.89 -2.22 -23.95
C LYS A 73 -18.70 -2.64 -24.82
N ILE A 74 -18.80 -2.46 -26.13
CA ILE A 74 -17.68 -2.70 -27.04
C ILE A 74 -16.53 -1.74 -26.68
N VAL A 75 -15.32 -2.28 -26.57
CA VAL A 75 -14.12 -1.48 -26.34
C VAL A 75 -13.69 -0.88 -27.67
N SER A 76 -13.77 0.45 -27.77
CA SER A 76 -13.22 1.21 -28.89
C SER A 76 -11.83 1.75 -28.54
N GLU A 77 -10.96 1.89 -29.54
CA GLU A 77 -9.67 2.56 -29.34
C GLU A 77 -9.87 4.03 -29.00
N ASN A 78 -9.05 4.53 -28.06
CA ASN A 78 -9.04 5.92 -27.65
C ASN A 78 -7.66 6.28 -27.05
N SER A 79 -7.53 7.46 -26.45
CA SER A 79 -6.27 7.92 -25.85
C SER A 79 -5.76 7.05 -24.69
N THR A 80 -6.63 6.28 -24.02
CA THR A 80 -6.27 5.46 -22.84
C THR A 80 -6.24 3.96 -23.12
N THR A 81 -6.80 3.51 -24.25
CA THR A 81 -7.01 2.09 -24.58
C THR A 81 -6.67 1.82 -26.04
N GLN A 82 -5.88 0.77 -26.28
CA GLN A 82 -5.42 0.35 -27.59
C GLN A 82 -5.69 -1.15 -27.80
N ILE A 83 -6.10 -1.53 -29.01
CA ILE A 83 -6.20 -2.92 -29.44
C ILE A 83 -5.15 -3.15 -30.52
N THR A 84 -4.15 -3.98 -30.24
CA THR A 84 -3.09 -4.25 -31.22
C THR A 84 -3.64 -4.98 -32.45
N SER A 85 -2.91 -4.96 -33.56
CA SER A 85 -3.25 -5.74 -34.77
C SER A 85 -3.40 -7.24 -34.50
N THR A 86 -2.73 -7.76 -33.46
CA THR A 86 -2.85 -9.15 -32.98
C THR A 86 -4.01 -9.36 -31.98
N GLY A 87 -4.90 -8.38 -31.82
CA GLY A 87 -6.06 -8.47 -30.94
C GLY A 87 -5.78 -8.31 -29.45
N SER A 88 -4.59 -7.81 -29.06
CA SER A 88 -4.23 -7.65 -27.64
C SER A 88 -4.78 -6.33 -27.10
N LEU A 89 -5.40 -6.37 -25.93
CA LEU A 89 -5.86 -5.18 -25.23
C LEU A 89 -4.73 -4.59 -24.36
N VAL A 90 -4.48 -3.30 -24.52
CA VAL A 90 -3.48 -2.53 -23.76
C VAL A 90 -4.09 -1.23 -23.28
N PHE A 91 -3.91 -0.92 -22.00
CA PHE A 91 -4.26 0.37 -21.43
C PHE A 91 -3.01 1.23 -21.30
N GLN A 92 -3.06 2.48 -21.75
CA GLN A 92 -1.94 3.42 -21.66
C GLN A 92 -1.91 4.13 -20.29
N ASN A 93 -3.08 4.51 -19.79
CA ASN A 93 -3.26 5.21 -18.52
C ASN A 93 -4.46 4.60 -17.79
N PHE A 94 -4.21 3.61 -16.93
CA PHE A 94 -5.28 2.86 -16.27
C PHE A 94 -5.87 3.61 -15.08
N GLU A 95 -7.19 3.79 -15.07
CA GLU A 95 -7.94 4.44 -14.00
C GLU A 95 -8.77 3.44 -13.17
N GLU A 96 -9.20 3.86 -11.98
CA GLU A 96 -10.01 3.02 -11.07
C GLU A 96 -11.30 2.52 -11.76
N SER A 97 -11.97 3.40 -12.50
CA SER A 97 -13.23 3.16 -13.22
C SER A 97 -13.11 2.12 -14.34
N MET A 98 -11.88 1.87 -14.82
CA MET A 98 -11.58 0.90 -15.87
C MET A 98 -11.45 -0.53 -15.29
N SER A 99 -11.48 -0.69 -13.97
CA SER A 99 -11.50 -2.01 -13.35
C SER A 99 -12.81 -2.72 -13.62
N GLY A 100 -12.74 -4.01 -13.94
CA GLY A 100 -13.94 -4.80 -14.17
C GLY A 100 -13.72 -6.07 -14.97
N VAL A 101 -14.84 -6.64 -15.41
CA VAL A 101 -14.86 -7.85 -16.22
C VAL A 101 -14.79 -7.45 -17.70
N TYR A 102 -13.78 -7.98 -18.39
CA TYR A 102 -13.60 -7.85 -19.82
C TYR A 102 -13.77 -9.20 -20.47
N THR A 103 -14.40 -9.24 -21.64
CA THR A 103 -14.54 -10.45 -22.45
C THR A 103 -13.99 -10.19 -23.83
N CYS A 104 -13.11 -11.06 -24.31
CA CYS A 104 -12.72 -11.08 -25.70
C CYS A 104 -13.39 -12.24 -26.43
N PHE A 105 -13.87 -11.98 -27.65
CA PHE A 105 -14.33 -12.99 -28.58
C PHE A 105 -13.28 -13.14 -29.69
N LEU A 106 -12.59 -14.28 -29.68
CA LEU A 106 -11.72 -14.71 -30.77
C LEU A 106 -12.53 -15.54 -31.76
N GLN A 107 -12.58 -15.13 -33.02
CA GLN A 107 -13.08 -15.98 -34.11
C GLN A 107 -11.93 -16.35 -35.02
N TYR A 108 -11.79 -17.62 -35.37
CA TYR A 108 -10.68 -18.12 -36.19
C TYR A 108 -11.04 -19.42 -36.89
N LYS A 109 -10.32 -19.77 -37.96
CA LYS A 109 -10.35 -21.12 -38.55
C LYS A 109 -9.08 -21.89 -38.18
N PRO A 110 -9.18 -23.15 -37.72
CA PRO A 110 -8.01 -23.99 -37.47
C PRO A 110 -7.17 -24.29 -38.72
N THR A 111 -7.82 -24.45 -39.88
CA THR A 111 -7.23 -24.63 -41.21
C THR A 111 -8.10 -23.91 -42.24
N VAL A 112 -7.62 -23.73 -43.48
CA VAL A 112 -8.32 -22.97 -44.53
C VAL A 112 -9.73 -23.51 -44.82
N GLU A 113 -9.88 -24.84 -44.81
CA GLU A 113 -11.13 -25.56 -45.11
C GLU A 113 -12.02 -25.77 -43.87
N ALA A 114 -11.47 -25.55 -42.67
CA ALA A 114 -12.21 -25.78 -41.44
C ALA A 114 -13.27 -24.70 -41.17
N VAL A 115 -14.31 -25.12 -40.44
CA VAL A 115 -15.37 -24.23 -39.96
C VAL A 115 -14.83 -23.21 -38.95
N VAL A 116 -15.34 -21.99 -39.02
CA VAL A 116 -15.00 -20.90 -38.09
C VAL A 116 -15.38 -21.29 -36.66
N ARG A 117 -14.41 -21.21 -35.75
CA ARG A 117 -14.60 -21.39 -34.31
C ARG A 117 -14.68 -20.05 -33.62
N LYS A 118 -15.52 -19.95 -32.60
CA LYS A 118 -15.66 -18.78 -31.73
C LYS A 118 -15.29 -19.15 -30.30
N LEU A 119 -14.39 -18.38 -29.71
CA LEU A 119 -13.85 -18.63 -28.38
C LEU A 119 -13.97 -17.37 -27.52
N PRO A 120 -14.90 -17.34 -26.55
CA PRO A 120 -14.97 -16.28 -25.56
C PRO A 120 -13.94 -16.51 -24.45
N LEU A 121 -13.16 -15.48 -24.12
CA LEU A 121 -12.18 -15.49 -23.03
C LEU A 121 -12.50 -14.34 -22.07
N LYS A 122 -12.62 -14.66 -20.78
CA LYS A 122 -12.99 -13.69 -19.74
C LYS A 122 -11.76 -13.30 -18.91
N TYR A 123 -11.69 -12.02 -18.55
CA TYR A 123 -10.66 -11.43 -17.72
C TYR A 123 -11.29 -10.59 -16.64
N VAL A 124 -10.71 -10.59 -15.45
CA VAL A 124 -11.05 -9.63 -14.39
C VAL A 124 -9.83 -8.76 -14.18
N ILE A 125 -9.96 -7.49 -14.56
CA ILE A 125 -8.87 -6.52 -14.53
C ILE A 125 -9.03 -5.65 -13.29
N TYR A 126 -8.03 -5.69 -12.43
CA TYR A 126 -7.99 -4.97 -11.17
C TYR A 126 -6.98 -3.82 -11.23
N ALA A 127 -7.42 -2.61 -10.86
CA ALA A 127 -6.51 -1.57 -10.45
C ALA A 127 -5.80 -1.98 -9.15
N TYR A 128 -4.51 -1.71 -9.07
CA TYR A 128 -3.79 -1.77 -7.82
C TYR A 128 -2.86 -0.58 -7.65
N ARG A 129 -2.47 -0.32 -6.40
CA ARG A 129 -1.42 0.62 -6.03
C ARG A 129 -0.63 0.08 -4.85
N GLU A 130 0.60 0.56 -4.71
CA GLU A 130 1.40 0.33 -3.51
C GLU A 130 0.72 0.96 -2.27
N PRO A 131 0.76 0.27 -1.11
CA PRO A 131 0.19 0.81 0.11
C PRO A 131 0.90 2.09 0.56
N HIS A 132 0.16 2.99 1.19
CA HIS A 132 0.76 4.08 1.95
C HIS A 132 1.41 3.51 3.20
N SER A 133 2.72 3.36 3.07
CA SER A 133 3.58 2.74 4.06
C SER A 133 4.23 3.82 4.91
N TYR A 134 4.01 3.77 6.21
CA TYR A 134 4.57 4.71 7.17
C TYR A 134 4.80 4.02 8.51
N TYR A 135 5.69 4.55 9.35
CA TYR A 135 5.76 4.11 10.73
C TYR A 135 4.87 5.00 11.59
N GLN A 136 4.05 4.39 12.43
CA GLN A 136 3.38 5.10 13.52
C GLN A 136 4.16 4.82 14.80
N PHE A 137 4.37 5.84 15.61
CA PHE A 137 5.04 5.67 16.89
C PHE A 137 4.38 6.49 17.99
N THR A 138 4.44 5.94 19.19
CA THR A 138 3.93 6.56 20.41
C THR A 138 5.07 6.77 21.39
N ALA A 139 4.94 7.82 22.21
CA ALA A 139 5.86 8.09 23.30
C ALA A 139 5.11 8.78 24.43
N ARG A 140 5.44 8.45 25.69
CA ARG A 140 4.87 9.12 26.86
C ARG A 140 5.93 9.96 27.55
N TYR A 141 5.48 11.09 28.06
CA TYR A 141 6.31 12.04 28.81
C TYR A 141 5.62 12.35 30.13
N HIS A 142 6.40 12.52 31.19
CA HIS A 142 5.92 13.29 32.34
C HIS A 142 5.61 14.71 31.89
N ALA A 143 4.59 15.32 32.50
CA ALA A 143 4.06 16.59 32.05
C ALA A 143 3.94 17.59 33.20
N ALA A 144 4.00 18.87 32.83
CA ALA A 144 3.45 19.95 33.65
C ALA A 144 1.93 19.72 33.82
N PRO A 145 1.25 20.42 34.76
CA PRO A 145 -0.22 20.41 34.84
C PRO A 145 -0.87 20.55 33.47
N CYS A 146 -1.90 19.74 33.16
CA CYS A 146 -2.41 19.62 31.78
C CYS A 146 -2.94 20.93 31.17
N ASN A 147 -3.29 21.93 32.00
CA ASN A 147 -3.67 23.27 31.58
C ASN A 147 -2.48 24.21 31.31
N SER A 148 -1.25 23.72 31.45
CA SER A 148 -0.03 24.49 31.29
C SER A 148 0.33 24.74 29.82
N ILE A 149 0.67 25.99 29.51
CA ILE A 149 1.26 26.43 28.23
C ILE A 149 2.58 25.69 27.92
N TYR A 150 3.31 25.23 28.94
CA TYR A 150 4.58 24.54 28.73
C TYR A 150 4.41 23.24 27.95
N ASN A 151 3.29 22.53 28.12
CA ASN A 151 3.00 21.30 27.37
C ASN A 151 2.83 21.57 25.86
N ILE A 152 2.16 22.67 25.49
CA ILE A 152 1.97 23.07 24.09
C ILE A 152 3.31 23.50 23.47
N SER A 153 4.12 24.25 24.22
CA SER A 153 5.46 24.65 23.76
C SER A 153 6.37 23.45 23.54
N PHE A 154 6.31 22.47 24.47
CA PHE A 154 7.06 21.23 24.36
C PHE A 154 6.64 20.40 23.15
N GLU A 155 5.34 20.23 22.91
CA GLU A 155 4.81 19.51 21.74
C GLU A 155 5.39 20.08 20.42
N LYS A 156 5.30 21.40 20.23
CA LYS A 156 5.83 22.07 19.03
C LYS A 156 7.33 21.86 18.87
N LYS A 157 8.08 21.98 19.97
CA LYS A 157 9.53 21.78 19.97
C LYS A 157 9.92 20.34 19.69
N LEU A 158 9.20 19.37 20.25
CA LEU A 158 9.42 17.94 20.00
C LEU A 158 9.16 17.60 18.54
N LEU A 159 8.04 18.07 17.97
CA LEU A 159 7.73 17.89 16.55
C LEU A 159 8.81 18.50 15.65
N GLN A 160 9.26 19.74 15.94
CA GLN A 160 10.33 20.39 15.18
C GLN A 160 11.65 19.59 15.21
N LEU A 161 12.03 19.06 16.37
CA LEU A 161 13.23 18.23 16.51
C LEU A 161 13.13 16.93 15.71
N LEU A 162 11.99 16.24 15.79
CA LEU A 162 11.74 15.01 15.04
C LEU A 162 11.72 15.27 13.52
N SER A 163 11.07 16.35 13.07
CA SER A 163 11.06 16.75 11.66
C SER A 163 12.47 17.08 11.14
N LYS A 164 13.27 17.81 11.92
CA LYS A 164 14.67 18.11 11.57
C LYS A 164 15.51 16.84 11.45
N LEU A 165 15.27 15.86 12.32
CA LEU A 165 16.01 14.60 12.37
C LEU A 165 15.80 13.72 11.13
N VAL A 166 14.65 13.83 10.46
CA VAL A 166 14.34 13.04 9.24
C VAL A 166 14.44 13.84 7.94
N LEU A 167 14.67 15.16 8.02
CA LEU A 167 14.62 16.08 6.88
C LEU A 167 15.56 15.66 5.73
N GLU A 168 16.80 15.28 6.06
CA GLU A 168 17.80 14.85 5.07
C GLU A 168 17.44 13.53 4.36
N LEU A 169 16.49 12.76 4.92
CA LEU A 169 16.00 11.51 4.33
C LEU A 169 14.80 11.75 3.40
N SER A 170 14.36 13.00 3.21
CA SER A 170 13.12 13.33 2.50
C SER A 170 11.93 12.54 3.06
N CYS A 171 11.89 12.44 4.39
CA CYS A 171 10.77 11.91 5.15
C CYS A 171 10.10 13.05 5.90
N GLU A 172 8.82 12.87 6.24
CA GLU A 172 8.03 13.83 6.98
C GLU A 172 7.50 13.19 8.26
N VAL A 173 7.58 13.91 9.37
CA VAL A 173 6.95 13.52 10.64
C VAL A 173 5.71 14.37 10.85
N SER A 174 4.59 13.73 11.20
CA SER A 174 3.33 14.40 11.52
C SER A 174 2.83 13.96 12.88
N LEU A 175 2.35 14.92 13.68
CA LEU A 175 1.64 14.65 14.93
C LEU A 175 0.22 14.21 14.61
N LEU A 176 -0.15 12.98 15.00
CA LEU A 176 -1.48 12.43 14.79
C LEU A 176 -2.39 12.67 16.00
N LYS A 177 -1.84 12.56 17.21
CA LYS A 177 -2.59 12.73 18.46
C LYS A 177 -1.69 13.23 19.57
N SER A 178 -2.20 14.15 20.37
CA SER A 178 -1.56 14.68 21.58
C SER A 178 -2.61 14.83 22.66
N GLU A 179 -2.42 14.14 23.79
CA GLU A 179 -3.34 14.17 24.92
C GLU A 179 -2.58 14.30 26.23
N CYS A 180 -3.14 15.04 27.19
CA CYS A 180 -2.62 15.11 28.55
C CYS A 180 -3.62 14.48 29.51
N HIS A 181 -3.13 13.56 30.35
CA HIS A 181 -3.95 12.86 31.33
C HIS A 181 -3.31 12.91 32.72
N ARG A 182 -4.16 12.94 33.74
CA ARG A 182 -3.73 12.80 35.13
C ARG A 182 -3.86 11.34 35.55
N VAL A 183 -2.72 10.67 35.64
CA VAL A 183 -2.60 9.22 35.85
C VAL A 183 -2.33 8.91 37.32
N LYS A 184 -3.02 7.93 37.88
CA LYS A 184 -2.74 7.38 39.21
C LYS A 184 -1.65 6.32 39.10
N MET A 185 -0.50 6.60 39.68
CA MET A 185 0.60 5.64 39.78
C MET A 185 0.32 4.64 40.92
N GLN A 186 0.79 3.40 40.76
CA GLN A 186 0.57 2.36 41.77
C GLN A 186 1.20 2.70 43.14
N ARG A 187 2.31 3.44 43.15
CA ARG A 187 3.06 3.79 44.38
C ARG A 187 3.54 5.24 44.47
N ALA A 188 3.25 6.09 43.48
CA ALA A 188 3.83 7.43 43.34
C ALA A 188 2.78 8.55 43.23
N GLY A 189 1.56 8.32 43.73
CA GLY A 189 0.48 9.32 43.73
C GLY A 189 -0.09 9.61 42.34
N LEU A 190 -0.60 10.83 42.15
CA LEU A 190 -1.12 11.32 40.87
C LEU A 190 -0.02 12.07 40.12
N GLN A 191 0.13 11.81 38.83
CA GLN A 191 1.07 12.51 37.95
C GLN A 191 0.40 12.90 36.65
N ASN A 192 0.83 14.00 36.03
CA ASN A 192 0.38 14.36 34.70
C ASN A 192 1.32 13.73 33.67
N GLU A 193 0.75 13.20 32.60
CA GLU A 193 1.49 12.61 31.50
C GLU A 193 0.93 13.06 30.16
N LEU A 194 1.85 13.25 29.21
CA LEU A 194 1.56 13.51 27.80
C LEU A 194 1.67 12.22 27.00
N PHE A 195 0.65 11.97 26.19
CA PHE A 195 0.54 10.83 25.28
C PHE A 195 0.63 11.37 23.86
N PHE A 196 1.76 11.11 23.21
CA PHE A 196 1.94 11.49 21.81
C PHE A 196 1.78 10.28 20.90
N THR A 197 1.13 10.51 19.76
CA THR A 197 1.13 9.61 18.61
C THR A 197 1.60 10.39 17.39
N PHE A 198 2.68 9.94 16.77
CA PHE A 198 3.25 10.50 15.56
C PHE A 198 3.21 9.49 14.42
N SER A 199 3.40 9.97 13.21
CA SER A 199 3.72 9.16 12.03
C SER A 199 4.96 9.69 11.33
N VAL A 200 5.70 8.80 10.67
CA VAL A 200 6.77 9.16 9.75
C VAL A 200 6.56 8.46 8.41
N SER A 201 6.45 9.24 7.35
CA SER A 201 6.25 8.78 5.98
C SER A 201 7.35 9.27 5.05
N SER A 202 7.57 8.56 3.94
CA SER A 202 8.44 9.03 2.87
C SER A 202 7.69 10.09 2.05
N VAL A 203 8.36 11.19 1.71
CA VAL A 203 7.84 12.16 0.74
C VAL A 203 8.16 11.63 -0.66
N ASP A 204 7.14 11.54 -1.51
CA ASP A 204 7.29 11.17 -2.92
C ASP A 204 7.98 12.32 -3.67
N THR A 205 9.03 11.99 -4.42
CA THR A 205 9.94 12.94 -5.06
C THR A 205 9.30 13.77 -6.18
N ASP A 206 8.09 13.44 -6.61
CA ASP A 206 7.40 14.13 -7.71
C ASP A 206 6.89 15.53 -7.34
N LYS A 207 6.97 15.93 -6.07
CA LYS A 207 6.55 17.26 -5.58
C LYS A 207 7.61 18.02 -4.78
N GLY A 208 8.84 17.50 -4.70
CA GLY A 208 9.91 18.06 -3.87
C GLY A 208 11.01 18.78 -4.68
N PRO A 209 11.75 19.75 -4.11
CA PRO A 209 12.76 20.54 -4.83
C PRO A 209 14.00 19.75 -5.28
N LYS A 210 14.16 18.49 -4.87
CA LYS A 210 15.31 17.64 -5.22
C LYS A 210 14.86 16.22 -5.52
N PRO A 211 14.82 15.79 -6.80
CA PRO A 211 14.63 14.40 -7.15
C PRO A 211 15.80 13.59 -6.59
N CYS A 212 15.49 12.53 -5.87
CA CYS A 212 16.49 11.70 -5.24
C CYS A 212 17.02 10.68 -6.26
N THR A 213 18.18 10.98 -6.82
CA THR A 213 18.85 10.24 -7.88
C THR A 213 19.85 9.25 -7.28
N GLY A 214 19.44 7.99 -7.06
CA GLY A 214 20.35 6.92 -6.66
C GLY A 214 19.67 5.61 -6.21
N HIS A 215 20.42 4.50 -6.18
CA HIS A 215 19.96 3.18 -5.73
C HIS A 215 19.56 3.12 -4.22
N ASN A 216 19.92 4.18 -3.48
CA ASN A 216 19.55 4.42 -2.07
C ASN A 216 18.25 5.22 -1.91
N CYS A 217 17.55 5.56 -3.00
CA CYS A 217 16.33 6.38 -2.96
C CYS A 217 15.04 5.63 -2.62
N GLU A 218 15.11 4.30 -2.51
CA GLU A 218 13.95 3.47 -2.19
C GLU A 218 13.26 3.96 -0.90
N SER A 219 11.97 4.31 -0.99
CA SER A 219 11.17 4.85 0.12
C SER A 219 11.25 3.96 1.36
N SER A 220 11.26 2.64 1.17
CA SER A 220 11.41 1.63 2.23
C SER A 220 12.74 1.77 3.00
N LYS A 221 13.86 2.01 2.31
CA LYS A 221 15.18 2.21 2.91
C LYS A 221 15.26 3.54 3.64
N ARG A 222 14.71 4.61 3.05
CA ARG A 222 14.64 5.95 3.67
C ARG A 222 13.84 5.90 4.97
N LEU A 223 12.68 5.24 4.95
CA LEU A 223 11.85 5.01 6.13
C LEU A 223 12.53 4.14 7.19
N ALA A 224 13.24 3.08 6.79
CA ALA A 224 14.00 2.25 7.73
C ALA A 224 15.10 3.04 8.44
N LYS A 225 15.79 3.93 7.71
CA LYS A 225 16.79 4.84 8.31
C LYS A 225 16.13 5.87 9.23
N ALA A 226 14.99 6.44 8.83
CA ALA A 226 14.23 7.37 9.67
C ALA A 226 13.78 6.72 10.98
N LYS A 227 13.27 5.48 10.91
CA LYS A 227 12.96 4.65 12.09
C LYS A 227 14.15 4.56 13.04
N SER A 228 15.32 4.16 12.53
CA SER A 228 16.52 3.99 13.37
C SER A 228 16.96 5.31 14.03
N LEU A 229 16.87 6.44 13.32
CA LEU A 229 17.20 7.75 13.89
C LEU A 229 16.22 8.15 15.00
N ILE A 230 14.92 7.90 14.82
CA ILE A 230 13.89 8.21 15.81
C ILE A 230 14.04 7.31 17.04
N GLU A 231 14.23 6.00 16.86
CA GLU A 231 14.52 5.05 17.95
C GLU A 231 15.71 5.52 18.79
N ARG A 232 16.80 5.93 18.13
CA ARG A 232 17.99 6.45 18.79
C ARG A 232 17.73 7.78 19.52
N PHE A 233 16.90 8.66 18.97
CA PHE A 233 16.54 9.92 19.63
C PHE A 233 15.87 9.67 20.98
N PHE A 234 14.90 8.76 21.05
CA PHE A 234 14.22 8.43 22.31
C PHE A 234 15.11 7.66 23.28
N SER A 235 15.97 6.75 22.79
CA SER A 235 16.92 6.03 23.67
C SER A 235 17.92 6.99 24.31
N GLN A 236 18.45 7.96 23.55
CA GLN A 236 19.39 8.96 24.07
C GLN A 236 18.77 9.89 25.12
N GLN A 237 17.47 10.17 25.05
CA GLN A 237 16.81 10.98 26.08
C GLN A 237 16.85 10.28 27.45
N VAL A 238 16.67 8.96 27.48
CA VAL A 238 16.76 8.16 28.72
C VAL A 238 18.18 8.21 29.29
N GLU A 239 19.21 8.04 28.45
CA GLU A 239 20.61 8.11 28.88
C GLU A 239 20.98 9.48 29.48
N VAL A 240 20.53 10.57 28.86
CA VAL A 240 20.81 11.94 29.33
C VAL A 240 20.11 12.23 30.65
N VAL A 241 18.87 11.77 30.81
CA VAL A 241 18.10 11.93 32.05
C VAL A 241 18.73 11.11 33.18
N GLY A 242 19.10 9.85 32.93
CA GLY A 242 19.76 9.00 33.92
C GLY A 242 21.09 9.54 34.45
N ARG A 243 21.84 10.27 33.62
CA ARG A 243 23.08 10.95 34.03
C ARG A 243 22.87 12.22 34.87
N ARG A 244 21.68 12.83 34.85
CA ARG A 244 21.35 14.11 35.51
C ARG A 244 20.57 13.94 36.82
N ALA A 245 20.71 12.79 37.49
CA ALA A 245 19.90 12.33 38.62
C ALA A 245 19.65 13.34 39.76
N GLU A 246 20.43 14.41 39.88
CA GLU A 246 20.27 15.46 40.88
C GLU A 246 19.12 16.45 40.62
N SER A 247 18.68 16.65 39.37
CA SER A 247 17.43 17.40 39.09
C SER A 247 16.79 16.99 37.75
N LEU A 248 15.62 16.36 37.84
CA LEU A 248 14.84 15.98 36.66
C LEU A 248 14.10 17.21 36.10
N PRO A 249 14.07 17.41 34.77
CA PRO A 249 13.20 18.41 34.15
C PRO A 249 11.73 18.15 34.47
N GLU A 250 10.88 19.19 34.39
CA GLU A 250 9.43 19.02 34.60
C GLU A 250 8.78 18.12 33.53
N ILE A 251 9.25 18.20 32.29
CA ILE A 251 8.79 17.39 31.16
C ILE A 251 9.95 16.53 30.65
N TYR A 252 9.83 15.21 30.80
CA TYR A 252 10.85 14.25 30.37
C TYR A 252 10.25 12.92 29.95
N HIS A 253 10.95 12.20 29.08
CA HIS A 253 10.48 10.95 28.47
C HIS A 253 10.39 9.83 29.50
N ILE A 254 9.32 9.04 29.43
CA ILE A 254 9.12 7.86 30.28
C ILE A 254 9.75 6.65 29.58
N GLU A 255 10.78 6.07 30.20
CA GLU A 255 11.47 4.89 29.69
C GLU A 255 10.50 3.73 29.43
N GLY A 256 10.73 2.99 28.34
CA GLY A 256 9.92 1.82 27.97
C GLY A 256 8.55 2.14 27.35
N THR A 257 8.18 3.42 27.22
CA THR A 257 6.89 3.82 26.63
C THR A 257 6.94 4.11 25.14
N PHE A 258 8.15 4.25 24.57
CA PHE A 258 8.33 4.42 23.13
C PHE A 258 7.99 3.11 22.41
N GLN A 259 7.05 3.17 21.48
CA GLN A 259 6.68 2.04 20.62
C GLN A 259 6.55 2.50 19.18
N MET A 260 7.06 1.72 18.23
CA MET A 260 6.97 2.03 16.81
C MET A 260 6.48 0.82 16.03
N VAL A 261 5.43 1.01 15.23
CA VAL A 261 4.77 -0.02 14.44
C VAL A 261 4.75 0.37 12.97
N TRP A 262 4.94 -0.62 12.09
CA TRP A 262 4.83 -0.43 10.64
C TRP A 262 3.35 -0.46 10.25
N MET A 263 2.89 0.60 9.58
CA MET A 263 1.52 0.73 9.13
C MET A 263 1.48 0.66 7.60
N ASN A 264 0.68 -0.27 7.07
CA ASN A 264 0.30 -0.33 5.67
C ASN A 264 -1.16 0.05 5.55
N ARG A 265 -1.45 1.23 4.99
CA ARG A 265 -2.83 1.65 4.69
C ARG A 265 -3.09 1.66 3.20
N CYS A 266 -4.31 1.26 2.86
CA CYS A 266 -4.82 1.41 1.52
C CYS A 266 -5.65 2.68 1.40
N PHE A 267 -5.75 3.17 0.17
CA PHE A 267 -6.66 4.26 -0.11
C PHE A 267 -8.11 3.79 -0.04
N PRO A 268 -9.06 4.69 0.24
CA PRO A 268 -10.47 4.36 0.18
C PRO A 268 -10.82 3.69 -1.15
N GLY A 269 -11.57 2.58 -1.09
CA GLY A 269 -11.89 1.73 -2.23
C GLY A 269 -10.85 0.66 -2.56
N PHE A 270 -9.72 0.57 -1.87
CA PHE A 270 -8.69 -0.46 -2.08
C PHE A 270 -8.42 -1.24 -0.80
N GLY A 271 -8.03 -2.51 -0.90
CA GLY A 271 -7.66 -3.31 0.27
C GLY A 271 -6.62 -4.37 -0.04
N ILE A 272 -5.92 -4.81 1.00
CA ILE A 272 -4.98 -5.94 0.96
C ILE A 272 -5.76 -7.22 1.26
N ASN A 273 -5.62 -8.22 0.39
CA ASN A 273 -6.17 -9.56 0.62
C ASN A 273 -5.32 -10.62 -0.11
N VAL A 274 -4.42 -11.25 0.64
CA VAL A 274 -3.48 -12.27 0.13
C VAL A 274 -4.22 -13.48 -0.46
N LEU A 275 -5.32 -13.91 0.17
CA LEU A 275 -6.08 -15.08 -0.27
C LEU A 275 -6.78 -14.83 -1.61
N LYS A 276 -7.38 -13.64 -1.78
CA LYS A 276 -8.07 -13.26 -3.02
C LYS A 276 -7.11 -12.86 -4.12
N HIS A 277 -5.97 -12.27 -3.75
CA HIS A 277 -4.96 -11.71 -4.65
C HIS A 277 -3.55 -12.26 -4.34
N PRO A 278 -3.31 -13.58 -4.52
CA PRO A 278 -2.05 -14.21 -4.13
C PRO A 278 -0.84 -13.73 -4.96
N LYS A 279 -1.09 -13.15 -6.15
CA LYS A 279 -0.05 -12.58 -7.01
C LYS A 279 0.40 -11.18 -6.58
N CYS A 280 -0.25 -10.57 -5.58
CA CYS A 280 0.05 -9.22 -5.08
C CYS A 280 -0.24 -9.13 -3.57
N PRO A 281 0.48 -9.89 -2.73
CA PRO A 281 0.12 -10.08 -1.31
C PRO A 281 0.20 -8.80 -0.46
N GLU A 282 1.03 -7.83 -0.84
CA GLU A 282 1.22 -6.56 -0.11
C GLU A 282 0.58 -5.36 -0.83
N CYS A 283 -0.16 -5.60 -1.92
CA CYS A 283 -0.70 -4.54 -2.75
C CYS A 283 -2.09 -4.12 -2.30
N CYS A 284 -2.39 -2.83 -2.39
CA CYS A 284 -3.74 -2.32 -2.28
C CYS A 284 -4.45 -2.56 -3.62
N VAL A 285 -5.30 -3.57 -3.66
CA VAL A 285 -6.09 -3.93 -4.84
C VAL A 285 -7.49 -3.33 -4.70
N ILE A 286 -8.05 -2.82 -5.81
CA ILE A 286 -9.38 -2.23 -5.81
C ILE A 286 -10.44 -3.22 -5.30
N CYS A 287 -11.29 -2.76 -4.40
CA CYS A 287 -12.37 -3.57 -3.84
C CYS A 287 -13.33 -3.97 -4.95
N SER A 288 -13.74 -5.25 -4.95
CA SER A 288 -14.68 -5.76 -5.94
C SER A 288 -16.12 -5.35 -5.59
N PRO A 289 -17.06 -5.40 -6.54
CA PRO A 289 -18.48 -5.36 -6.23
C PRO A 289 -18.83 -6.36 -5.11
N GLY A 290 -19.75 -5.98 -4.24
CA GLY A 290 -20.08 -6.68 -3.00
C GLY A 290 -19.17 -6.29 -1.82
N SER A 291 -18.24 -5.35 -2.00
CA SER A 291 -17.34 -4.89 -0.94
C SER A 291 -17.01 -3.40 -1.06
N TYR A 292 -16.51 -2.81 0.01
CA TYR A 292 -16.07 -1.42 0.08
C TYR A 292 -14.88 -1.28 1.04
N ASN A 293 -14.11 -0.21 0.93
CA ASN A 293 -13.14 0.15 1.97
C ASN A 293 -13.23 1.66 2.27
N PRO A 294 -13.54 2.07 3.52
CA PRO A 294 -13.54 3.47 3.90
C PRO A 294 -12.13 4.05 3.98
N ARG A 295 -12.01 5.33 4.35
CA ARG A 295 -10.76 6.10 4.34
C ARG A 295 -9.66 5.55 5.25
N ASP A 296 -10.02 4.81 6.30
CA ASP A 296 -9.09 4.32 7.32
C ASP A 296 -8.86 2.80 7.30
N GLY A 297 -9.45 2.07 6.36
CA GLY A 297 -9.37 0.61 6.36
C GLY A 297 -8.19 0.05 5.55
N THR A 298 -7.73 -1.13 5.95
CA THR A 298 -6.70 -1.90 5.24
C THR A 298 -7.31 -2.99 4.35
N HIS A 299 -8.56 -3.37 4.61
CA HIS A 299 -9.22 -4.51 3.97
C HIS A 299 -10.57 -4.09 3.39
N CYS A 300 -10.95 -4.70 2.28
CA CYS A 300 -12.30 -4.55 1.72
C CYS A 300 -13.29 -5.29 2.62
N LEU A 301 -14.22 -4.54 3.20
CA LEU A 301 -15.32 -5.02 4.02
C LEU A 301 -16.50 -5.42 3.14
N GLN A 302 -17.28 -6.40 3.56
CA GLN A 302 -18.44 -6.88 2.81
C GLN A 302 -19.55 -5.82 2.78
N CYS A 303 -20.14 -5.61 1.61
CA CYS A 303 -21.27 -4.73 1.39
C CYS A 303 -22.06 -5.16 0.15
N ASN A 304 -23.18 -5.86 0.36
CA ASN A 304 -23.95 -6.44 -0.74
C ASN A 304 -24.57 -5.37 -1.68
N GLY A 305 -24.81 -4.15 -1.19
CA GLY A 305 -25.31 -3.02 -1.99
C GLY A 305 -24.27 -2.40 -2.94
N SER A 306 -22.98 -2.71 -2.76
CA SER A 306 -21.91 -2.18 -3.60
C SER A 306 -21.88 -2.88 -4.96
N LEU A 307 -22.25 -2.18 -6.04
CA LEU A 307 -22.26 -2.75 -7.40
C LEU A 307 -21.04 -2.35 -8.25
N VAL A 308 -20.12 -1.56 -7.69
CA VAL A 308 -19.00 -0.99 -8.43
C VAL A 308 -17.68 -1.44 -7.83
N PHE A 309 -16.64 -1.46 -8.67
CA PHE A 309 -15.28 -1.58 -8.18
C PHE A 309 -14.88 -0.28 -7.45
N GLY A 310 -14.17 -0.42 -6.33
CA GLY A 310 -13.61 0.73 -5.62
C GLY A 310 -14.59 1.49 -4.73
N ALA A 311 -15.68 0.86 -4.29
CA ALA A 311 -16.64 1.52 -3.39
C ALA A 311 -15.97 2.00 -2.09
N LYS A 312 -16.27 3.25 -1.72
CA LYS A 312 -15.66 3.94 -0.56
C LYS A 312 -16.58 3.97 0.66
N ALA A 313 -17.85 3.65 0.46
CA ALA A 313 -18.87 3.54 1.49
C ALA A 313 -19.81 2.37 1.13
N CYS A 314 -20.48 1.81 2.15
CA CYS A 314 -21.61 0.92 1.95
C CYS A 314 -22.88 1.75 2.06
N LEU A 315 -23.60 1.88 0.95
CA LEU A 315 -24.88 2.56 0.84
C LEU A 315 -25.97 1.53 0.56
#